data_AF-A0A1V5MF17-F1
#
_entry.id   AF-A0A1V5MF17-F1
#
_cell.length_a   1.000
_cell.length_b   1.000
_cell.length_c   1.000
_cell.angle_alpha   90.00
_cell.angle_beta   90.00
_cell.angle_gamma   90.00
#
_symmetry.space_group_name_H-M   'P 1'
#
loop_
_entity.id
_entity.type
_entity.pdbx_description
1 polymer ?
#
loop_
_entity_poly.entity_id
_entity_poly.type
_entity_poly.pdbx_seq_one_letter_code
_entity_poly.pdbx_strand_id
1 'polypeptide(L)'
;MEDPKMTEKPQYKPRVETKLSREDFKRVDDLAKEDGVTKAEVVREAVLWYLAHRDEIRNEPRDSMITGSIEAMTNRVCAMLARQGRLIGTLFELTYANMAATKEGKAAFEAALTSAKQKMAKAVDKDERELVDAMRKTVAVAQAAK
;
A
#
# COMPACT_ATOMS: atom_id res chain seq x y z
N MET A 1 -49.07 29.52 -27.94
CA MET A 1 -47.73 29.49 -27.34
C MET A 1 -47.35 28.03 -27.27
N GLU A 2 -46.51 27.60 -28.21
CA GLU A 2 -46.01 26.22 -28.30
C GLU A 2 -44.76 26.10 -27.42
N ASP A 3 -44.74 25.12 -26.53
CA ASP A 3 -43.58 24.79 -25.71
C ASP A 3 -42.46 24.15 -26.56
N PRO A 4 -41.19 24.52 -26.35
CA PRO A 4 -40.10 24.00 -27.16
C PRO A 4 -39.78 22.55 -26.76
N LYS A 5 -39.94 21.61 -27.70
CA LYS A 5 -39.47 20.22 -27.56
C LYS A 5 -37.94 20.22 -27.40
N MET A 6 -37.47 19.88 -26.20
CA MET A 6 -36.08 19.51 -25.96
C MET A 6 -35.69 18.37 -26.90
N THR A 7 -34.73 18.61 -27.77
CA THR A 7 -34.14 17.62 -28.67
C THR A 7 -33.29 16.64 -27.89
N GLU A 8 -33.83 15.46 -27.58
CA GLU A 8 -33.06 14.32 -27.06
C GLU A 8 -32.01 13.88 -28.09
N LYS A 9 -30.77 13.70 -27.63
CA LYS A 9 -29.67 13.19 -28.46
C LYS A 9 -30.04 11.78 -28.96
N PRO A 10 -29.75 11.42 -30.22
CA PRO A 10 -30.09 10.11 -30.75
C PRO A 10 -29.41 9.01 -29.93
N GLN A 11 -30.22 8.19 -29.26
CA GLN A 11 -29.74 7.12 -28.40
C GLN A 11 -29.35 5.92 -29.27
N TYR A 12 -28.06 5.81 -29.59
CA TYR A 12 -27.50 4.70 -30.35
C TYR A 12 -27.46 3.43 -29.49
N LYS A 13 -28.27 2.42 -29.82
CA LYS A 13 -28.37 1.12 -29.13
C LYS A 13 -27.81 0.00 -30.01
N PRO A 14 -26.48 -0.17 -30.10
CA PRO A 14 -25.89 -1.26 -30.87
C PRO A 14 -26.19 -2.60 -30.20
N ARG A 15 -26.51 -3.62 -31.00
CA ARG A 15 -26.61 -5.00 -30.52
C ARG A 15 -25.24 -5.66 -30.62
N VAL A 16 -24.73 -6.12 -29.49
CA VAL A 16 -23.51 -6.92 -29.42
C VAL A 16 -23.92 -8.34 -29.04
N GLU A 17 -23.70 -9.29 -29.96
CA GLU A 17 -24.06 -10.69 -29.76
C GLU A 17 -22.79 -11.53 -29.67
N THR A 18 -22.70 -12.38 -28.64
CA THR A 18 -21.58 -13.29 -28.43
C THR A 18 -22.09 -14.66 -27.96
N LYS A 19 -21.39 -15.73 -28.32
CA LYS A 19 -21.71 -17.08 -27.84
C LYS A 19 -21.21 -17.24 -26.40
N LEU A 20 -22.09 -17.64 -25.49
CA LEU A 20 -21.75 -18.03 -24.12
C LEU A 20 -22.00 -19.53 -23.94
N SER A 21 -21.25 -20.18 -23.05
CA SER A 21 -21.60 -21.54 -22.59
C SER A 21 -22.95 -21.52 -21.89
N ARG A 22 -23.68 -22.64 -21.91
CA ARG A 22 -24.96 -22.78 -21.19
C ARG A 22 -24.79 -22.58 -19.68
N GLU A 23 -23.65 -22.98 -19.13
CA GLU A 23 -23.34 -22.82 -17.71
C GLU A 23 -23.12 -21.35 -17.34
N ASP A 24 -22.32 -20.63 -18.12
CA ASP A 24 -22.06 -19.20 -17.88
C ASP A 24 -23.32 -18.36 -18.12
N PHE A 25 -24.17 -18.75 -19.07
CA PHE A 25 -25.45 -18.08 -19.29
C PHE A 25 -26.38 -18.22 -18.08
N LYS A 26 -26.34 -19.38 -17.43
CA LYS A 26 -27.08 -19.60 -16.19
C LYS A 26 -26.51 -18.74 -15.04
N ARG A 27 -25.19 -18.62 -14.92
CA ARG A 27 -24.55 -17.73 -13.92
C ARG A 27 -24.97 -16.27 -14.09
N VAL A 28 -25.00 -15.77 -15.32
CA VAL A 28 -25.46 -14.40 -15.60
C VAL A 28 -26.95 -14.23 -15.29
N ASP A 29 -27.76 -15.26 -15.56
CA ASP A 29 -29.20 -15.26 -15.22
C ASP A 29 -29.44 -15.29 -13.71
N ASP A 30 -28.62 -16.02 -12.96
CA ASP A 30 -28.71 -16.10 -11.50
C ASP A 30 -28.25 -14.77 -10.86
N LEU A 31 -27.14 -14.18 -11.33
CA LEU A 31 -26.70 -12.83 -10.92
C LEU A 31 -27.76 -11.76 -11.22
N ALA A 32 -28.37 -11.78 -12.40
CA ALA A 32 -29.44 -10.85 -12.76
C ALA A 32 -30.67 -10.97 -11.85
N LYS A 33 -30.97 -12.20 -11.37
CA LYS A 33 -32.08 -12.42 -10.42
C LYS A 33 -31.72 -11.97 -9.01
N GLU A 34 -30.48 -12.16 -8.58
CA GLU A 34 -29.98 -11.71 -7.27
C GLU A 34 -30.00 -10.18 -7.18
N ASP A 35 -29.52 -9.50 -8.22
CA ASP A 35 -29.42 -8.04 -8.27
C ASP A 35 -30.73 -7.36 -8.71
N GLY A 36 -31.74 -8.13 -9.12
CA GLY A 36 -33.05 -7.61 -9.55
C GLY A 36 -33.02 -6.78 -10.84
N VAL A 37 -31.96 -6.88 -11.63
CA VAL A 37 -31.73 -6.10 -12.86
C VAL A 37 -31.88 -6.97 -14.11
N THR A 38 -31.99 -6.34 -15.28
CA THR A 38 -32.05 -7.11 -16.53
C THR A 38 -30.69 -7.68 -16.90
N LYS A 39 -30.67 -8.84 -17.57
CA LYS A 39 -29.42 -9.45 -18.09
C LYS A 39 -28.58 -8.49 -18.93
N ALA A 40 -29.25 -7.60 -19.68
CA ALA A 40 -28.60 -6.62 -20.52
C ALA A 40 -27.88 -5.52 -19.70
N GLU A 41 -28.41 -5.16 -18.53
CA GLU A 41 -27.78 -4.20 -17.62
C GLU A 41 -26.54 -4.80 -16.95
N VAL A 42 -26.62 -6.05 -16.47
CA VAL A 42 -25.46 -6.77 -15.93
C VAL A 42 -24.33 -6.85 -16.95
N VAL A 43 -24.64 -7.22 -18.19
CA VAL A 43 -23.64 -7.31 -19.26
C VAL A 43 -23.08 -5.93 -19.60
N ARG A 44 -23.91 -4.89 -19.61
CA ARG A 44 -23.46 -3.51 -19.86
C ARG A 44 -22.50 -3.04 -18.77
N GLU A 45 -22.82 -3.27 -17.51
CA GLU A 45 -21.96 -2.91 -16.37
C GLU A 45 -20.65 -3.68 -16.40
N ALA A 46 -20.70 -4.99 -16.68
CA ALA A 46 -19.49 -5.81 -16.81
C ALA A 46 -18.56 -5.30 -17.94
N VAL A 47 -19.12 -4.92 -19.09
CA VAL A 47 -18.34 -4.36 -20.20
C VAL A 47 -17.77 -2.98 -19.88
N LEU A 48 -18.56 -2.11 -19.23
CA LEU A 48 -18.07 -0.80 -18.79
C LEU A 48 -16.98 -0.93 -17.73
N TRP A 49 -17.15 -1.85 -16.79
CA TRP A 49 -16.15 -2.18 -15.78
C TRP A 49 -14.86 -2.67 -16.45
N TYR A 50 -14.97 -3.61 -17.40
CA TYR A 50 -13.82 -4.13 -18.14
C TYR A 50 -13.08 -3.02 -18.89
N LEU A 51 -13.79 -2.11 -19.56
CA LEU A 51 -13.18 -0.99 -20.28
C LEU A 51 -12.51 0.02 -19.34
N ALA A 52 -13.12 0.31 -18.20
CA ALA A 52 -12.58 1.23 -17.20
C ALA A 52 -11.34 0.65 -16.49
N HIS A 53 -11.32 -0.66 -16.23
CA HIS A 53 -10.25 -1.33 -15.48
C HIS A 53 -9.24 -2.05 -16.38
N ARG A 54 -9.37 -1.94 -17.71
CA ARG A 54 -8.47 -2.63 -18.67
C ARG A 54 -7.01 -2.23 -18.47
N ASP A 55 -6.77 -0.96 -18.21
CA ASP A 55 -5.41 -0.44 -17.98
C ASP A 55 -4.86 -0.90 -16.62
N GLU A 56 -5.71 -1.05 -15.61
CA GLU A 56 -5.33 -1.58 -14.29
C GLU A 56 -5.01 -3.07 -14.38
N ILE A 57 -5.85 -3.88 -15.02
CA ILE A 57 -5.61 -5.31 -15.25
C ILE A 57 -4.32 -5.53 -16.06
N ARG A 58 -4.02 -4.65 -17.02
CA ARG A 58 -2.75 -4.72 -17.78
C ARG A 58 -1.54 -4.38 -16.90
N ASN A 59 -1.69 -3.49 -15.93
CA ASN A 59 -0.61 -3.04 -15.06
C ASN A 59 -0.46 -3.89 -13.78
N GLU A 60 -1.48 -4.67 -13.41
CA GLU A 60 -1.49 -5.59 -12.28
C GLU A 60 -0.24 -6.50 -12.17
N PRO A 61 0.28 -7.14 -13.25
CA PRO A 61 1.50 -7.95 -13.12
C PRO A 61 2.73 -7.12 -12.75
N ARG A 62 2.80 -5.87 -13.21
CA ARG A 62 3.88 -4.95 -12.87
C ARG A 62 3.75 -4.49 -11.42
N ASP A 63 2.54 -4.17 -10.97
CA ASP A 63 2.29 -3.73 -9.60
C ASP A 63 2.53 -4.86 -8.59
N SER A 64 2.13 -6.09 -8.94
CA SER A 64 2.44 -7.31 -8.17
C SER A 64 3.94 -7.58 -8.07
N MET A 65 4.69 -7.35 -9.15
CA MET A 65 6.15 -7.47 -9.13
C MET A 65 6.81 -6.42 -8.22
N ILE A 66 6.29 -5.19 -8.23
CA ILE A 66 6.78 -4.10 -7.38
C ILE A 66 6.48 -4.40 -5.90
N THR A 67 5.26 -4.81 -5.57
CA THR A 67 4.88 -5.14 -4.19
C THR A 67 5.70 -6.32 -3.66
N GLY A 68 5.88 -7.39 -4.44
CA GLY A 68 6.74 -8.51 -4.07
C GLY A 68 8.21 -8.10 -3.88
N SER A 69 8.72 -7.18 -4.69
CA SER A 69 10.08 -6.66 -4.56
C SER A 69 10.26 -5.82 -3.28
N ILE A 70 9.27 -4.98 -2.96
CA ILE A 70 9.26 -4.16 -1.73
C ILE A 70 9.19 -5.08 -0.50
N GLU A 71 8.35 -6.11 -0.52
CA GLU A 71 8.22 -7.06 0.58
C GLU A 71 9.54 -7.84 0.81
N ALA A 72 10.15 -8.35 -0.27
CA ALA A 72 11.43 -9.05 -0.19
C ALA A 72 12.56 -8.14 0.36
N MET A 73 12.60 -6.88 -0.08
CA MET A 73 13.55 -5.89 0.43
C MET A 73 13.31 -5.60 1.91
N THR A 74 12.06 -5.42 2.32
CA THR A 74 11.67 -5.16 3.71
C THR A 74 12.07 -6.31 4.62
N ASN A 75 11.77 -7.55 4.23
CA ASN A 75 12.16 -8.74 4.98
C ASN A 75 13.67 -8.87 5.15
N ARG A 76 14.44 -8.50 4.11
CA ARG A 76 15.90 -8.48 4.19
C ARG A 76 16.42 -7.42 5.17
N VAL A 77 15.85 -6.22 5.16
CA VAL A 77 16.21 -5.14 6.11
C VAL A 77 15.87 -5.56 7.54
N CYS A 78 14.68 -6.09 7.79
CA CYS A 78 14.27 -6.59 9.10
C CYS A 78 15.19 -7.70 9.61
N ALA A 79 15.57 -8.66 8.76
CA ALA A 79 16.52 -9.71 9.13
C ALA A 79 17.91 -9.14 9.48
N MET A 80 18.38 -8.14 8.73
CA MET A 80 19.66 -7.48 9.00
C MET A 80 19.63 -6.72 10.33
N LEU A 81 18.56 -5.98 10.61
CA LEU A 81 18.37 -5.26 11.87
C LEU A 81 18.28 -6.23 13.06
N ALA A 82 17.56 -7.34 12.93
CA ALA A 82 17.47 -8.36 13.98
C ALA A 82 18.86 -8.97 14.31
N ARG A 83 19.67 -9.23 13.28
CA ARG A 83 21.04 -9.72 13.46
C ARG A 83 21.93 -8.70 14.17
N GLN A 84 21.85 -7.43 13.77
CA GLN A 84 22.60 -6.35 14.43
C GLN A 84 22.16 -6.18 15.88
N GLY A 85 20.85 -6.21 16.15
CA GLY A 85 20.29 -6.17 17.50
C GLY A 85 20.85 -7.29 18.40
N ARG A 86 20.97 -8.52 17.87
CA ARG A 86 21.57 -9.64 18.62
C ARG A 86 23.04 -9.42 18.95
N LEU A 87 23.84 -8.91 18.00
CA LEU A 87 25.26 -8.61 18.21
C LEU A 87 25.45 -7.50 19.25
N ILE A 88 24.67 -6.43 19.14
CA ILE A 88 24.70 -5.32 20.11
C ILE A 88 24.27 -5.84 21.50
N GLY A 89 23.24 -6.69 21.57
CA GLY A 89 22.80 -7.32 22.81
C GLY A 89 23.92 -8.13 23.49
N THR A 90 24.68 -8.92 22.73
CA THR A 90 25.82 -9.65 23.30
C THR A 90 26.94 -8.74 23.80
N LEU A 91 27.21 -7.62 23.13
CA LEU A 91 28.19 -6.62 23.60
C LEU A 91 27.69 -5.92 24.86
N PHE A 92 26.39 -5.65 24.94
CA PHE A 92 25.74 -5.07 26.11
C PHE A 92 25.87 -6.00 27.33
N GLU A 93 25.56 -7.29 27.17
CA GLU A 93 25.68 -8.28 28.24
C GLU A 93 27.14 -8.47 28.68
N LEU A 94 28.09 -8.53 27.73
CA LEU A 94 29.51 -8.64 28.05
C LEU A 94 30.03 -7.42 28.83
N THR A 95 29.67 -6.22 28.40
CA THR A 95 30.07 -4.99 29.07
C THR A 95 29.41 -4.85 30.44
N TYR A 96 28.13 -5.21 30.57
CA TYR A 96 27.45 -5.25 31.85
C TYR A 96 28.09 -6.27 32.81
N ALA A 97 28.35 -7.50 32.36
CA ALA A 97 28.98 -8.54 33.17
C ALA A 97 30.36 -8.12 33.71
N ASN A 98 31.16 -7.41 32.89
CA ASN A 98 32.48 -6.92 33.29
C ASN A 98 32.41 -5.72 34.25
N MET A 99 31.44 -4.82 34.09
CA MET A 99 31.34 -3.60 34.89
C MET A 99 30.50 -3.75 36.16
N ALA A 100 29.61 -4.75 36.22
CA ALA A 100 28.70 -4.98 37.35
C ALA A 100 29.41 -5.51 38.62
N ALA A 101 30.66 -5.97 38.50
CA ALA A 101 31.44 -6.48 39.63
C ALA A 101 31.81 -5.38 40.66
N THR A 102 31.79 -4.11 40.26
CA THR A 102 32.05 -2.97 41.15
C THR A 102 30.84 -2.05 41.21
N LYS A 103 30.56 -1.45 42.39
CA LYS A 103 29.46 -0.47 42.54
C LYS A 103 29.65 0.74 41.63
N GLU A 104 30.90 1.18 41.46
CA GLU A 104 31.27 2.31 40.61
C GLU A 104 31.10 1.98 39.11
N GLY A 105 31.50 0.78 38.68
CA GLY A 105 31.32 0.31 37.30
C GLY A 105 29.85 0.16 36.92
N LYS A 106 29.01 -0.32 37.85
CA LYS A 106 27.56 -0.40 37.64
C LYS A 106 26.93 0.99 37.47
N ALA A 107 27.31 1.95 38.32
CA ALA A 107 26.81 3.33 38.22
C ALA A 107 27.25 4.02 36.91
N ALA A 108 28.51 3.81 36.49
CA ALA A 108 29.02 4.34 35.22
C ALA A 108 28.27 3.75 34.01
N PHE A 109 27.95 2.46 34.04
CA PHE A 109 27.16 1.81 32.99
C PHE A 109 25.72 2.34 32.90
N GLU A 110 25.05 2.51 34.04
CA GLU A 110 23.68 3.06 34.10
C GLU A 110 23.62 4.52 33.61
N ALA A 111 24.62 5.33 33.95
CA ALA A 111 24.74 6.70 33.46
C ALA A 111 24.96 6.75 31.93
N ALA A 112 25.84 5.89 31.40
CA ALA A 112 26.07 5.76 29.96
C ALA A 112 24.81 5.29 29.22
N LEU A 113 24.09 4.31 29.76
CA LEU A 113 22.83 3.81 29.22
C LEU A 113 21.76 4.91 29.15
N THR A 114 21.64 5.70 30.21
CA THR A 114 20.68 6.82 30.27
C THR A 114 21.01 7.89 29.23
N SER A 115 22.29 8.25 29.09
CA SER A 115 22.73 9.20 28.06
C SER A 115 22.48 8.68 26.64
N ALA A 116 22.77 7.41 26.39
CA ALA A 116 22.54 6.78 25.10
C ALA A 116 21.05 6.76 24.73
N LYS A 117 20.16 6.36 25.66
CA LYS A 117 18.70 6.39 25.46
C LYS A 117 18.19 7.79 25.13
N GLN A 118 18.68 8.82 25.84
CA GLN A 118 18.29 10.21 25.58
C GLN A 118 18.77 10.72 24.21
N LYS A 119 20.00 10.36 23.80
CA LYS A 119 20.53 10.72 22.47
C LYS A 119 19.76 10.02 21.35
N MET A 120 19.45 8.74 21.52
CA MET A 120 18.66 7.97 20.55
C MET A 120 17.25 8.56 20.38
N ALA A 121 16.56 8.87 21.48
CA ALA A 121 15.24 9.50 21.41
C ALA A 121 15.28 10.83 20.65
N LYS A 122 16.25 11.70 20.97
CA LYS A 122 16.41 13.00 20.30
C LYS A 122 16.78 12.90 18.83
N ALA A 123 17.57 11.90 18.45
CA ALA A 123 17.97 11.68 17.06
C ALA A 123 16.78 11.22 16.22
N VAL A 124 15.99 10.26 16.73
CA VAL A 124 14.78 9.78 16.04
C VAL A 124 13.80 10.92 15.79
N ASP A 125 13.51 11.76 16.79
CA ASP A 125 12.61 12.91 16.64
C ASP A 125 13.08 13.93 15.59
N LYS A 126 14.40 14.09 15.44
CA LYS A 126 15.00 15.02 14.48
C LYS A 126 14.98 14.43 13.07
N ASP A 127 15.41 13.18 12.93
CA ASP A 127 15.51 12.49 11.64
C ASP A 127 14.11 12.27 11.04
N GLU A 128 13.11 11.96 11.85
CA GLU A 128 11.71 11.85 11.41
C GLU A 128 11.19 13.19 10.87
N ARG A 129 11.49 14.31 11.54
CA ARG A 129 11.07 15.64 11.07
C ARG A 129 11.74 16.01 9.75
N GLU A 130 13.04 15.77 9.60
CA GLU A 130 13.78 16.04 8.38
C GLU A 130 13.28 15.17 7.20
N LEU A 131 12.97 13.90 7.46
CA LEU A 131 12.37 12.99 6.46
C LEU A 131 10.97 13.42 6.06
N VAL A 132 10.11 13.78 7.02
CA VAL A 132 8.75 14.26 6.73
C VAL A 132 8.79 15.54 5.90
N ASP A 133 9.70 16.46 6.21
CA ASP A 133 9.87 17.69 5.44
C ASP A 133 10.42 17.44 4.03
N ALA A 134 11.36 16.49 3.87
CA ALA A 134 11.85 16.08 2.56
C ALA A 134 10.74 15.43 1.72
N MET A 135 9.93 14.54 2.31
CA MET A 135 8.79 13.91 1.63
C MET A 135 7.71 14.92 1.25
N ARG A 136 7.42 15.90 2.11
CA ARG A 136 6.49 16.99 1.78
C ARG A 136 6.95 17.79 0.57
N LYS A 137 8.26 18.09 0.47
CA LYS A 137 8.85 18.78 -0.68
C LYS A 137 8.72 17.97 -1.96
N THR A 138 9.03 16.67 -1.93
CA THR A 138 8.93 15.82 -3.14
C THR A 138 7.49 15.65 -3.62
N VAL A 139 6.52 15.50 -2.70
CA VAL A 139 5.10 15.44 -3.03
C VAL A 139 4.61 16.76 -3.62
N ALA A 140 5.02 17.90 -3.06
CA ALA A 140 4.66 19.22 -3.60
C ALA A 140 5.22 19.45 -5.02
N VAL A 141 6.45 19.02 -5.29
CA VAL A 141 7.06 19.09 -6.64
C VAL A 141 6.33 18.18 -7.62
N ALA A 142 5.94 16.97 -7.21
CA ALA A 142 5.20 16.03 -8.04
C ALA A 142 3.77 16.51 -8.36
N GLN A 143 3.13 17.26 -7.44
CA GLN A 143 1.81 17.86 -7.65
C GLN A 143 1.86 19.11 -8.53
N ALA A 144 2.95 19.88 -8.50
CA ALA A 144 3.14 21.05 -9.35
C ALA A 144 3.57 20.70 -10.80
N ALA A 145 4.05 19.48 -11.03
CA ALA A 145 4.43 18.96 -12.34
C ALA A 145 3.26 18.30 -13.12
N LYS A 146 2.05 18.35 -12.56
CA LYS A 146 0.81 17.81 -13.13
C LYS A 146 -0.11 18.94 -13.56
#